data_AF-A0A847XUT8-F1
#
_entry.id   AF-A0A847XUT8-F1
#
_cell.length_a   1.000
_cell.length_b   1.000
_cell.length_c   1.000
_cell.angle_alpha   90.00
_cell.angle_beta   90.00
_cell.angle_gamma   90.00
#
_symmetry.space_group_name_H-M   'P 1'
#
loop_
_entity.id
_entity.type
_entity.pdbx_description
1 polymer ?
#
loop_
_entity_poly.entity_id
_entity_poly.type
_entity_poly.pdbx_seq_one_letter_code
_entity_poly.pdbx_strand_id
1 'polypeptide(L)'
;MKNWNRIRPKFNLVIDFIMMVVMMAVAGLGFLMKYVLLPGYKVNEIYGTDAELYFLGLDRHQWGAIHLYLALFLLFLLILHIVFHWNMILSIFRRMVKKKIIRIAFLVFMGILSLFLLFAPLLVRPEVAESERKHHRHRATAPMTDQTVETVNESLPVIPVKPTRGDKGMGSAQDHQHRHQTDGIVVNGTMTLEGVAERYGMSVGELARVIGVPPEYSNERLGRLRKSYEFEMDDIRIYIIQKQDPEKE
;
A
#
# COMPACT_ATOMS: atom_id res chain seq x y z
N MET A 1 -13.59 -37.85 -38.69
CA MET A 1 -14.48 -37.37 -37.60
C MET A 1 -14.65 -38.35 -36.41
N LYS A 2 -14.45 -39.67 -36.57
CA LYS A 2 -14.62 -40.68 -35.49
C LYS A 2 -13.72 -40.48 -34.26
N ASN A 3 -12.57 -39.82 -34.43
CA ASN A 3 -11.57 -39.63 -33.37
C ASN A 3 -11.99 -38.53 -32.39
N TRP A 4 -12.74 -37.53 -32.86
CA TRP A 4 -13.10 -36.33 -32.07
C TRP A 4 -13.92 -36.67 -30.83
N ASN A 5 -14.91 -37.56 -30.94
CA ASN A 5 -15.78 -37.93 -29.82
C ASN A 5 -15.04 -38.70 -28.70
N ARG A 6 -13.92 -39.37 -29.01
CA ARG A 6 -13.08 -40.03 -27.99
C ARG A 6 -12.13 -39.05 -27.29
N ILE A 7 -11.71 -37.98 -27.96
CA ILE A 7 -10.72 -37.03 -27.44
C ILE A 7 -11.41 -35.89 -26.68
N ARG A 8 -12.64 -35.52 -27.06
CA ARG A 8 -13.43 -34.45 -26.42
C ARG A 8 -13.52 -34.57 -24.89
N PRO A 9 -13.84 -35.72 -24.27
CA PRO A 9 -13.88 -35.83 -22.81
C PRO A 9 -12.51 -35.59 -22.15
N LYS A 10 -11.42 -36.01 -22.81
CA LYS A 10 -10.06 -35.77 -22.33
C LYS A 10 -9.70 -34.29 -22.38
N PHE A 11 -10.04 -33.60 -23.47
CA PHE A 11 -9.87 -32.14 -23.56
C PHE A 11 -10.70 -31.39 -22.51
N ASN A 12 -11.97 -31.77 -22.32
CA ASN A 12 -12.80 -31.18 -21.27
C ASN A 12 -12.16 -31.33 -19.88
N LEU A 13 -11.68 -32.53 -19.54
CA LEU A 13 -11.00 -32.78 -18.26
C LEU A 13 -9.73 -31.95 -18.11
N VAL A 14 -8.93 -31.80 -19.18
CA VAL A 14 -7.72 -30.96 -19.15
C VAL A 14 -8.06 -29.49 -18.93
N ILE A 15 -9.08 -28.96 -19.62
CA ILE A 15 -9.54 -27.57 -19.40
C ILE A 15 -10.02 -27.40 -17.96
N ASP A 16 -10.80 -28.34 -17.42
CA ASP A 16 -11.31 -28.28 -16.06
C ASP A 16 -10.18 -28.32 -15.03
N PHE A 17 -9.15 -29.14 -15.26
CA PHE A 17 -7.96 -29.20 -14.40
C PHE A 17 -7.15 -27.90 -14.46
N ILE A 18 -6.89 -27.36 -15.65
CA ILE A 18 -6.19 -26.08 -15.80
C ILE A 18 -6.98 -24.97 -15.10
N MET A 19 -8.30 -24.91 -15.30
CA MET A 19 -9.18 -23.94 -14.67
C MET A 19 -9.11 -24.05 -13.14
N MET A 20 -9.08 -25.27 -12.58
CA MET A 20 -8.93 -25.48 -11.13
C MET A 20 -7.61 -24.91 -10.60
N VAL A 21 -6.50 -25.20 -11.28
CA VAL A 21 -5.17 -24.68 -10.89
C VAL A 21 -5.13 -23.16 -10.97
N VAL A 22 -5.63 -22.57 -12.06
CA VAL A 22 -5.70 -21.12 -12.25
C VAL A 22 -6.58 -20.48 -11.16
N MET A 23 -7.71 -21.09 -10.81
CA MET A 23 -8.59 -20.60 -9.75
C MET A 23 -7.88 -20.57 -8.38
N MET A 24 -7.15 -21.63 -8.04
CA MET A 24 -6.36 -21.67 -6.80
C MET A 24 -5.27 -20.61 -6.79
N ALA A 25 -4.61 -20.36 -7.93
CA ALA A 25 -3.61 -19.31 -8.05
C ALA A 25 -4.23 -17.90 -7.94
N VAL A 26 -5.36 -17.62 -8.58
CA VAL A 26 -6.08 -16.33 -8.44
C VAL A 26 -6.50 -16.11 -6.99
N ALA A 27 -7.08 -17.13 -6.34
CA ALA A 27 -7.47 -17.05 -4.94
C ALA A 27 -6.25 -16.80 -4.04
N GLY A 28 -5.19 -17.60 -4.19
CA GLY A 28 -3.94 -17.46 -3.44
C GLY A 28 -3.29 -16.08 -3.61
N LEU A 29 -3.24 -15.55 -4.83
CA LEU A 29 -2.79 -14.17 -5.08
C LEU A 29 -3.70 -13.14 -4.42
N GLY A 30 -5.02 -13.34 -4.42
CA GLY A 30 -5.95 -12.48 -3.68
C GLY A 30 -5.65 -12.46 -2.18
N PHE A 31 -5.38 -13.62 -1.58
CA PHE A 31 -4.97 -13.73 -0.18
C PHE A 31 -3.62 -13.06 0.08
N LEU A 32 -2.61 -13.33 -0.75
CA LEU A 32 -1.29 -12.69 -0.68
C LEU A 32 -1.44 -11.16 -0.67
N MET A 33 -2.25 -10.63 -1.58
CA MET A 33 -2.50 -9.20 -1.73
C MET A 33 -3.32 -8.59 -0.60
N LYS A 34 -4.15 -9.38 0.08
CA LYS A 34 -4.96 -8.90 1.20
C LYS A 34 -4.19 -8.90 2.51
N TYR A 35 -3.37 -9.92 2.74
CA TYR A 35 -2.80 -10.23 4.05
C TYR A 35 -1.27 -10.07 4.13
N VAL A 36 -0.55 -10.26 3.02
CA VAL A 36 0.92 -10.15 3.00
C VAL A 36 1.36 -8.82 2.41
N LEU A 37 0.85 -8.44 1.24
CA LEU A 37 1.16 -7.16 0.60
C LEU A 37 0.12 -6.12 1.02
N LEU A 38 0.17 -5.70 2.30
CA LEU A 38 -0.79 -4.77 2.87
C LEU A 38 -0.91 -3.48 2.03
N PRO A 39 -2.10 -2.84 1.99
CA PRO A 39 -2.26 -1.57 1.30
C PRO A 39 -1.46 -0.48 2.01
N GLY A 40 -0.90 0.46 1.25
CA GLY A 40 0.07 1.46 1.77
C GLY A 40 -0.40 2.21 3.03
N TYR A 41 -1.70 2.47 3.19
CA TYR A 41 -2.22 3.11 4.41
C TYR A 41 -2.01 2.26 5.68
N LYS A 42 -2.14 0.92 5.58
CA LYS A 42 -1.87 0.00 6.70
C LYS A 42 -0.39 -0.22 6.92
N VAL A 43 0.39 -0.18 5.85
CA VAL A 43 1.84 -0.30 5.92
C VAL A 43 2.41 0.86 6.72
N ASN A 44 1.94 2.08 6.43
CA ASN A 44 2.35 3.28 7.17
C ASN A 44 1.93 3.25 8.65
N GLU A 45 0.83 2.57 8.97
CA GLU A 45 0.33 2.39 10.36
C GLU A 45 1.18 1.39 11.15
N ILE A 46 1.67 0.32 10.50
CA ILE A 46 2.40 -0.78 11.18
C ILE A 46 3.92 -0.56 11.17
N TYR A 47 4.47 -0.08 10.06
CA TYR A 47 5.93 -0.04 9.82
C TYR A 47 6.51 1.38 9.80
N GLY A 48 5.69 2.44 9.87
CA GLY A 48 6.15 3.82 9.74
C GLY A 48 6.20 4.31 8.29
N THR A 49 6.66 5.55 8.08
CA THR A 49 6.54 6.25 6.80
C THR A 49 7.42 5.63 5.70
N ASP A 50 6.85 5.46 4.50
CA ASP A 50 7.53 5.03 3.25
C ASP A 50 8.02 3.56 3.21
N ALA A 51 7.44 2.63 3.99
CA ALA A 51 7.74 1.21 3.81
C ALA A 51 7.02 0.63 2.58
N GLU A 52 7.75 -0.08 1.73
CA GLU A 52 7.21 -0.80 0.57
C GLU A 52 7.36 -2.30 0.79
N LEU A 53 6.27 -3.05 0.68
CA LEU A 53 6.30 -4.51 0.82
C LEU A 53 6.49 -5.15 -0.55
N TYR A 54 7.47 -6.03 -0.62
CA TYR A 54 7.81 -6.80 -1.79
C TYR A 54 7.61 -8.28 -1.53
N PHE A 55 7.07 -8.99 -2.52
CA PHE A 55 7.06 -10.44 -2.54
C PHE A 55 7.67 -10.91 -3.85
N LEU A 56 8.72 -11.73 -3.77
CA LEU A 56 9.56 -12.14 -4.92
C LEU A 56 10.06 -10.94 -5.75
N GLY A 57 10.38 -9.82 -5.11
CA GLY A 57 10.86 -8.61 -5.77
C GLY A 57 9.79 -7.80 -6.51
N LEU A 58 8.52 -8.19 -6.40
CA LEU A 58 7.39 -7.46 -6.99
C LEU A 58 6.55 -6.78 -5.91
N ASP A 59 6.09 -5.58 -6.21
CA ASP A 59 5.25 -4.79 -5.31
C ASP A 59 3.76 -5.21 -5.41
N ARG A 60 2.93 -4.60 -4.56
CA ARG A 60 1.48 -4.78 -4.59
C ARG A 60 0.90 -4.48 -5.99
N HIS A 61 1.30 -3.39 -6.64
CA HIS A 61 0.69 -3.02 -7.93
C HIS A 61 0.98 -4.05 -9.02
N GLN A 62 2.22 -4.55 -9.09
CA GLN A 62 2.65 -5.58 -10.04
C GLN A 62 1.94 -6.91 -9.80
N TRP A 63 1.84 -7.37 -8.55
CA TRP A 63 1.04 -8.56 -8.23
C TRP A 63 -0.44 -8.35 -8.52
N GLY A 64 -0.96 -7.13 -8.36
CA GLY A 64 -2.30 -6.75 -8.79
C GLY A 64 -2.51 -6.89 -10.29
N ALA A 65 -1.52 -6.49 -11.11
CA ALA A 65 -1.56 -6.68 -12.55
C ALA A 65 -1.51 -8.17 -12.95
N ILE A 66 -0.65 -8.97 -12.31
CA ILE A 66 -0.59 -10.43 -12.53
C ILE A 66 -1.93 -11.07 -12.16
N HIS A 67 -2.49 -10.71 -11.01
CA HIS A 67 -3.80 -11.21 -10.56
C HIS A 67 -4.91 -10.88 -11.58
N LEU A 68 -4.90 -9.66 -12.14
CA LEU A 68 -5.87 -9.25 -13.17
C LEU A 68 -5.73 -10.09 -14.45
N TYR A 69 -4.52 -10.25 -14.99
CA TYR A 69 -4.31 -11.07 -16.19
C TYR A 69 -4.72 -12.53 -15.96
N LEU A 70 -4.43 -13.06 -14.79
CA LEU A 70 -4.81 -14.43 -14.43
C LEU A 70 -6.34 -14.58 -14.27
N ALA A 71 -7.02 -13.55 -13.73
CA ALA A 71 -8.48 -13.51 -13.65
C ALA A 71 -9.14 -13.40 -15.04
N LEU A 72 -8.57 -12.62 -15.97
CA LEU A 72 -9.03 -12.55 -17.35
C LEU A 72 -8.84 -13.89 -18.09
N PHE A 73 -7.70 -14.55 -17.87
CA PHE A 73 -7.47 -15.89 -18.39
C PHE A 73 -8.44 -16.92 -17.80
N LEU A 74 -8.73 -16.86 -16.49
CA LEU A 74 -9.74 -17.68 -15.84
C LEU A 74 -11.13 -17.45 -16.44
N LEU A 75 -11.49 -16.20 -16.71
CA LEU A 75 -12.77 -15.85 -17.36
C LEU A 75 -12.86 -16.46 -18.77
N PHE A 76 -11.79 -16.38 -19.55
CA PHE A 76 -11.71 -17.03 -20.86
C PHE A 76 -11.89 -18.55 -20.75
N LEU A 77 -11.18 -19.21 -19.82
CA LEU A 77 -11.32 -20.65 -19.57
C LEU A 77 -12.74 -21.01 -19.10
N LEU A 78 -13.38 -20.17 -18.29
CA LEU A 78 -14.75 -20.38 -17.82
C LEU A 78 -15.75 -20.35 -18.99
N ILE A 79 -15.59 -19.41 -19.93
CA ILE A 79 -16.40 -19.38 -21.16
C ILE A 79 -16.19 -20.69 -21.95
N LEU A 80 -14.94 -21.11 -22.13
CA LEU A 80 -14.61 -22.36 -22.82
C LEU A 80 -15.22 -23.59 -22.14
N HIS A 81 -15.13 -23.66 -20.82
CA HIS A 81 -15.74 -24.70 -19.98
C HIS A 81 -17.25 -24.79 -20.23
N ILE A 82 -17.96 -23.65 -20.18
CA ILE A 82 -19.42 -23.60 -20.42
C ILE A 82 -19.76 -24.09 -21.83
N VAL A 83 -19.02 -23.63 -22.86
CA VAL A 83 -19.25 -24.04 -24.25
C VAL A 83 -19.03 -25.56 -24.42
N PHE A 84 -17.96 -26.11 -23.84
CA PHE A 84 -17.64 -27.53 -23.96
C PHE A 84 -18.61 -28.44 -23.22
N HIS A 85 -19.14 -27.98 -22.08
CA HIS A 85 -20.12 -28.69 -21.25
C HIS A 85 -21.59 -28.33 -21.56
N TRP A 86 -21.86 -27.51 -22.58
CA TRP A 86 -23.20 -27.02 -22.93
C TRP A 86 -24.27 -28.12 -23.02
N ASN A 87 -23.95 -29.25 -23.67
CA ASN A 87 -24.88 -30.38 -23.79
C ASN A 87 -25.20 -31.03 -22.44
N MET A 88 -24.20 -31.11 -21.55
CA MET A 88 -24.38 -31.63 -20.19
C MET A 88 -25.27 -30.67 -19.39
N ILE A 89 -25.02 -29.37 -19.46
CA ILE A 89 -25.81 -28.32 -18.81
C ILE A 89 -27.28 -28.42 -19.26
N LEU A 90 -27.55 -28.53 -20.57
CA LEU A 90 -28.89 -28.70 -21.09
C LEU A 90 -29.55 -30.02 -20.63
N SER A 91 -28.77 -31.09 -20.46
CA SER A 91 -29.28 -32.37 -19.94
C SER A 91 -29.68 -32.26 -18.48
N ILE A 92 -28.78 -31.73 -17.62
CA ILE A 92 -29.01 -31.52 -16.18
C ILE A 92 -30.20 -30.57 -15.98
N PHE A 93 -30.21 -29.43 -16.68
CA PHE A 93 -31.28 -28.44 -16.56
C PHE A 93 -32.65 -29.00 -16.96
N ARG A 94 -32.71 -29.77 -18.06
CA ARG A 94 -33.95 -30.44 -18.47
C ARG A 94 -34.41 -31.51 -17.47
N ARG A 95 -33.47 -32.19 -16.80
CA ARG A 95 -33.76 -33.22 -15.79
C ARG A 95 -34.25 -32.62 -14.47
N MET A 96 -33.64 -31.52 -14.02
CA MET A 96 -33.98 -30.86 -12.76
C MET A 96 -35.30 -30.07 -12.85
N VAL A 97 -35.53 -29.36 -13.95
CA VAL A 97 -36.72 -28.52 -14.12
C VAL A 97 -37.61 -29.12 -15.20
N LYS A 98 -38.68 -29.82 -14.83
CA LYS A 98 -39.58 -30.47 -15.82
C LYS A 98 -40.55 -29.51 -16.51
N LYS A 99 -41.01 -28.46 -15.80
CA LYS A 99 -42.02 -27.51 -16.29
C LYS A 99 -41.41 -26.45 -17.21
N LYS A 100 -41.96 -26.28 -18.42
CA LYS A 100 -41.48 -25.29 -19.42
C LYS A 100 -41.55 -23.84 -18.92
N ILE A 101 -42.61 -23.48 -18.19
CA ILE A 101 -42.81 -22.11 -17.67
C ILE A 101 -41.65 -21.72 -16.73
N ILE A 102 -41.27 -22.61 -15.81
CA ILE A 102 -40.17 -22.36 -14.86
C ILE A 102 -38.84 -22.18 -15.60
N ARG A 103 -38.61 -22.94 -16.68
CA ARG A 103 -37.40 -22.79 -17.50
C ARG A 103 -37.32 -21.41 -18.16
N ILE A 104 -38.41 -20.94 -18.74
CA ILE A 104 -38.46 -19.61 -19.39
C ILE A 104 -38.32 -18.51 -18.34
N ALA A 105 -39.05 -18.59 -17.23
CA ALA A 105 -38.94 -17.63 -16.13
C ALA A 105 -37.51 -17.53 -15.59
N PHE A 106 -36.83 -18.67 -15.42
CA PHE A 106 -35.43 -18.70 -14.98
C PHE A 106 -34.49 -18.03 -15.99
N LEU A 107 -34.65 -18.29 -17.30
CA LEU A 107 -33.84 -17.65 -18.34
C LEU A 107 -34.04 -16.13 -18.39
N VAL A 108 -35.29 -15.67 -18.28
CA VAL A 108 -35.62 -14.25 -18.23
C VAL A 108 -34.99 -13.60 -16.99
N PHE A 109 -35.15 -14.22 -15.82
CA PHE A 109 -34.55 -13.72 -14.58
C PHE A 109 -33.02 -13.62 -14.67
N MET A 110 -32.35 -14.68 -15.14
CA MET A 110 -30.89 -14.67 -15.33
C MET A 110 -30.43 -13.60 -16.34
N GLY A 111 -31.19 -13.39 -17.42
CA GLY A 111 -30.93 -12.34 -18.40
C GLY A 111 -31.03 -10.94 -17.79
N ILE A 112 -32.10 -10.66 -17.05
CA ILE A 112 -32.29 -9.38 -16.34
C ILE A 112 -31.19 -9.17 -15.30
N LEU A 113 -30.87 -10.19 -14.49
CA LEU A 113 -29.83 -10.10 -13.47
C LEU A 113 -28.45 -9.83 -14.07
N SER A 114 -28.11 -10.51 -15.19
CA SER A 114 -26.85 -10.30 -15.89
C SER A 114 -26.75 -8.88 -16.46
N LEU A 115 -27.85 -8.37 -17.04
CA LEU A 115 -27.93 -7.00 -17.54
C LEU A 115 -27.76 -6.00 -16.39
N PHE A 116 -28.47 -6.20 -15.28
CA PHE A 116 -28.34 -5.36 -14.10
C PHE A 116 -26.90 -5.31 -13.59
N LEU A 117 -26.23 -6.46 -13.42
CA LEU A 117 -24.85 -6.50 -12.94
C LEU A 117 -23.85 -5.84 -13.90
N LEU A 118 -24.09 -5.90 -15.22
CA LEU A 118 -23.25 -5.25 -16.23
C LEU A 118 -23.40 -3.72 -16.21
N PHE A 119 -24.61 -3.22 -16.02
CA PHE A 119 -24.91 -1.78 -16.10
C PHE A 119 -24.92 -1.07 -14.73
N ALA A 120 -25.03 -1.80 -13.62
CA ALA A 120 -25.07 -1.22 -12.28
C ALA A 120 -23.86 -0.33 -11.96
N PRO A 121 -22.60 -0.70 -12.28
CA PRO A 121 -21.45 0.18 -12.02
C PRO A 121 -21.52 1.53 -12.74
N LEU A 122 -22.24 1.63 -13.87
CA LEU A 122 -22.42 2.88 -14.60
C LEU A 122 -23.48 3.80 -13.96
N LEU A 123 -24.35 3.23 -13.12
CA LEU A 123 -25.42 3.96 -12.43
C LEU A 123 -24.96 4.47 -11.06
N VAL A 124 -23.92 3.87 -10.47
CA VAL A 124 -23.37 4.27 -9.18
C VAL A 124 -22.50 5.51 -9.35
N ARG A 125 -22.98 6.67 -8.87
CA ARG A 125 -22.14 7.86 -8.74
C ARG A 125 -21.21 7.67 -7.54
N PRO A 126 -19.90 7.90 -7.67
CA PRO A 126 -18.98 7.76 -6.55
C PRO A 126 -19.29 8.83 -5.50
N GLU A 127 -19.53 8.42 -4.26
CA GLU A 127 -19.61 9.32 -3.12
C GLU A 127 -18.19 9.74 -2.73
N VAL A 128 -17.91 11.04 -2.88
CA VAL A 128 -16.63 11.63 -2.47
C VAL A 128 -16.71 11.90 -0.98
N ALA A 129 -16.50 10.87 -0.17
CA ALA A 129 -16.29 11.05 1.26
C ALA A 129 -14.87 11.60 1.48
N GLU A 130 -14.74 12.75 2.16
CA GLU A 130 -13.46 13.15 2.73
C GLU A 130 -13.00 12.00 3.63
N SER A 131 -11.88 11.38 3.26
CA SER A 131 -11.22 10.42 4.12
C SER A 131 -11.05 11.07 5.49
N GLU A 132 -11.70 10.52 6.53
CA GLU A 132 -11.27 10.72 7.91
C GLU A 132 -9.83 10.21 7.98
N ARG A 133 -8.88 11.08 7.63
CA ARG A 133 -7.49 10.93 7.98
C ARG A 133 -7.48 10.97 9.49
N LYS A 134 -7.63 9.79 10.09
CA LYS A 134 -7.36 9.56 11.49
C LYS A 134 -5.87 9.77 11.66
N HIS A 135 -5.45 11.05 11.69
CA HIS A 135 -4.16 11.49 12.15
C HIS A 135 -4.12 11.11 13.62
N HIS A 136 -3.71 9.87 13.89
CA HIS A 136 -3.15 9.48 15.17
C HIS A 136 -1.82 10.23 15.34
N ARG A 137 -1.94 11.53 15.62
CA ARG A 137 -0.91 12.35 16.22
C ARG A 137 -0.60 11.67 17.55
N HIS A 138 0.58 11.07 17.65
CA HIS A 138 1.09 10.46 18.88
C HIS A 138 0.98 11.45 20.03
N ARG A 139 -0.06 11.29 20.86
CA ARG A 139 -0.09 11.81 22.22
C ARG A 139 0.53 10.74 23.10
N ALA A 140 1.86 10.67 23.06
CA ALA A 140 2.63 10.00 24.10
C ALA A 140 2.56 10.89 25.36
N THR A 141 1.51 10.74 26.14
CA THR A 141 1.46 11.18 27.53
C THR A 141 0.60 10.19 28.30
N ALA A 142 1.23 9.09 28.70
CA ALA A 142 0.78 8.29 29.83
C ALA A 142 2.04 7.98 30.68
N PRO A 143 2.01 8.21 32.00
CA PRO A 143 3.19 8.06 32.85
C PRO A 143 3.53 6.58 33.04
N MET A 144 4.83 6.26 32.98
CA MET A 144 5.36 4.96 33.37
C MET A 144 4.99 4.69 34.84
N THR A 145 4.30 3.58 35.08
CA THR A 145 4.21 2.99 36.41
C THR A 145 5.11 1.76 36.41
N ASP A 146 6.08 1.81 37.32
CA ASP A 146 7.06 0.78 37.64
C ASP A 146 6.38 -0.53 38.02
N GLN A 147 6.80 -1.65 37.39
CA GLN A 147 6.84 -2.98 38.01
C GLN A 147 7.53 -4.04 37.13
N THR A 148 8.72 -4.45 37.60
CA THR A 148 9.23 -5.83 37.74
C THR A 148 9.35 -6.76 36.52
N VAL A 149 10.61 -6.89 36.08
CA VAL A 149 11.36 -8.10 35.68
C VAL A 149 10.59 -9.43 35.61
N GLU A 150 10.55 -10.03 34.41
CA GLU A 150 10.68 -11.48 34.26
C GLU A 150 11.45 -11.82 32.97
N THR A 151 12.52 -12.57 33.17
CA THR A 151 13.49 -13.08 32.19
C THR A 151 12.96 -14.30 31.45
N VAL A 152 13.00 -14.33 30.13
CA VAL A 152 13.15 -15.58 29.37
C VAL A 152 14.11 -15.36 28.19
N ASN A 153 15.26 -16.00 28.29
CA ASN A 153 16.24 -16.17 27.22
C ASN A 153 15.73 -17.21 26.22
N GLU A 154 15.66 -16.86 24.93
CA GLU A 154 15.68 -17.86 23.87
C GLU A 154 16.58 -17.37 22.73
N SER A 155 17.49 -18.27 22.34
CA SER A 155 18.71 -18.01 21.58
C SER A 155 18.58 -18.35 20.09
N LEU A 156 19.39 -17.64 19.28
CA LEU A 156 20.01 -17.96 17.97
C LEU A 156 19.53 -17.11 16.76
N PRO A 157 20.36 -16.86 15.70
CA PRO A 157 21.82 -16.96 15.55
C PRO A 157 22.49 -15.63 15.13
N VAL A 158 23.78 -15.51 15.42
CA VAL A 158 24.66 -14.38 15.07
C VAL A 158 25.08 -14.46 13.59
N ILE A 159 24.83 -13.40 12.81
CA ILE A 159 25.46 -13.16 11.51
C ILE A 159 26.47 -12.01 11.68
N PRO A 160 27.74 -12.15 11.24
CA PRO A 160 28.76 -11.14 11.48
C PRO A 160 28.68 -10.01 10.43
N VAL A 161 28.50 -8.78 10.89
CA VAL A 161 28.70 -7.58 10.07
C VAL A 161 29.96 -6.85 10.58
N LYS A 162 30.92 -6.64 9.66
CA LYS A 162 32.18 -5.89 9.85
C LYS A 162 31.90 -4.37 9.92
N PRO A 163 32.85 -3.51 10.34
CA PRO A 163 32.60 -2.39 11.23
C PRO A 163 32.49 -1.06 10.48
N THR A 164 31.60 -0.19 10.94
CA THR A 164 31.63 1.23 10.60
C THR A 164 32.21 2.00 11.77
N ARG A 165 33.39 2.55 11.55
CA ARG A 165 34.13 3.45 12.44
C ARG A 165 33.61 4.87 12.20
N GLY A 166 33.30 5.59 13.27
CA GLY A 166 32.89 7.00 13.16
C GLY A 166 32.37 7.60 14.45
N ASP A 167 33.15 7.46 15.51
CA ASP A 167 32.99 8.13 16.80
C ASP A 167 32.77 9.65 16.61
N LYS A 168 31.62 10.16 17.08
CA LYS A 168 31.41 11.56 17.46
C LYS A 168 30.43 11.64 18.63
N GLY A 169 30.98 11.85 19.81
CA GLY A 169 30.58 13.00 20.61
C GLY A 169 29.43 12.76 21.59
N MET A 170 29.82 12.62 22.85
CA MET A 170 29.01 12.84 24.05
C MET A 170 28.19 14.14 23.93
N GLY A 171 26.85 14.03 23.94
CA GLY A 171 25.91 15.15 23.89
C GLY A 171 25.05 15.23 25.16
N SER A 172 25.24 16.34 25.87
CA SER A 172 24.63 16.82 27.11
C SER A 172 23.11 16.61 27.27
N ALA A 173 22.65 16.55 28.52
CA ALA A 173 21.25 16.54 28.98
C ALA A 173 20.41 17.78 28.58
N GLN A 174 20.85 18.58 27.61
CA GLN A 174 20.13 19.72 27.03
C GLN A 174 19.24 19.35 25.83
N ASP A 175 19.41 18.16 25.24
CA ASP A 175 18.68 17.72 24.03
C ASP A 175 17.15 17.57 24.26
N HIS A 176 16.73 17.32 25.50
CA HIS A 176 15.31 17.16 25.83
C HIS A 176 14.56 18.50 26.04
N GLN A 177 15.27 19.63 26.14
CA GLN A 177 14.62 20.92 26.42
C GLN A 177 14.24 21.68 25.14
N HIS A 178 14.96 21.45 24.03
CA HIS A 178 14.67 22.13 22.75
C HIS A 178 13.44 21.58 22.01
N ARG A 179 12.99 20.35 22.33
CA ARG A 179 11.85 19.71 21.66
C ARG A 179 10.49 20.36 22.00
N HIS A 180 10.41 21.14 23.08
CA HIS A 180 9.21 21.87 23.49
C HIS A 180 9.12 23.32 22.96
N GLN A 181 10.15 23.81 22.25
CA GLN A 181 10.21 25.20 21.78
C GLN A 181 9.84 25.39 20.30
N THR A 182 9.75 24.31 19.53
CA THR A 182 9.43 24.32 18.09
C THR A 182 7.93 24.33 17.76
N ASP A 183 7.04 24.35 18.77
CA ASP A 183 5.58 24.24 18.59
C ASP A 183 4.93 25.39 17.80
N GLY A 184 5.66 26.47 17.49
CA GLY A 184 5.18 27.60 16.68
C GLY A 184 5.62 27.61 15.20
N ILE A 185 6.58 26.76 14.80
CA ILE A 185 7.24 26.88 13.49
C ILE A 185 6.80 25.77 12.54
N VAL A 186 5.93 26.16 11.59
CA VAL A 186 5.45 25.27 10.53
C VAL A 186 6.46 25.25 9.39
N VAL A 187 7.40 24.30 9.45
CA VAL A 187 8.29 23.90 8.35
C VAL A 187 8.01 22.44 8.05
N ASN A 188 7.71 22.11 6.79
CA ASN A 188 7.43 20.74 6.38
C ASN A 188 8.05 20.43 5.01
N GLY A 189 8.19 19.14 4.69
CA GLY A 189 8.82 18.69 3.44
C GLY A 189 8.06 19.03 2.16
N THR A 190 6.85 19.58 2.26
CA THR A 190 6.10 20.03 1.08
C THR A 190 6.44 21.46 0.66
N MET A 191 7.04 22.25 1.55
CA MET A 191 7.51 23.60 1.30
C MET A 191 8.84 23.60 0.53
N THR A 192 9.13 24.68 -0.18
CA THR A 192 10.43 24.94 -0.79
C THR A 192 11.32 25.72 0.18
N LEU A 193 12.63 25.70 -0.04
CA LEU A 193 13.57 26.50 0.75
C LEU A 193 13.24 28.00 0.60
N GLU A 194 12.90 28.42 -0.61
CA GLU A 194 12.42 29.79 -0.90
C GLU A 194 11.13 30.12 -0.13
N GLY A 195 10.14 29.23 -0.11
CA GLY A 195 8.89 29.45 0.60
C GLY A 195 9.03 29.48 2.12
N VAL A 196 10.06 28.83 2.68
CA VAL A 196 10.42 28.97 4.10
C VAL A 196 11.15 30.29 4.34
N ALA A 197 12.08 30.68 3.46
CA ALA A 197 12.79 31.95 3.53
C ALA A 197 11.82 33.14 3.50
N GLU A 198 10.85 33.14 2.59
CA GLU A 198 9.81 34.17 2.46
C GLU A 198 8.91 34.22 3.70
N ARG A 199 8.45 33.06 4.18
CA ARG A 199 7.52 32.97 5.31
C ARG A 199 8.10 33.54 6.61
N TYR A 200 9.40 33.35 6.83
CA TYR A 200 10.06 33.72 8.07
C TYR A 200 11.04 34.91 7.89
N GLY A 201 11.05 35.55 6.72
CA GLY A 201 11.83 36.75 6.45
C GLY A 201 13.36 36.56 6.46
N MET A 202 13.85 35.39 6.01
CA MET A 202 15.29 35.08 5.99
C MET A 202 15.84 35.02 4.58
N SER A 203 17.17 35.06 4.43
CA SER A 203 17.78 34.84 3.12
C SER A 203 17.87 33.35 2.78
N VAL A 204 17.56 33.03 1.52
CA VAL A 204 17.67 31.67 0.97
C VAL A 204 19.10 31.13 1.12
N GLY A 205 20.11 31.98 0.93
CA GLY A 205 21.51 31.60 1.02
C GLY A 205 22.00 31.31 2.45
N GLU A 206 21.34 31.85 3.48
CA GLU A 206 21.63 31.50 4.88
C GLU A 206 21.03 30.14 5.23
N LEU A 207 19.76 29.93 4.89
CA LEU A 207 19.10 28.64 5.13
C LEU A 207 19.80 27.51 4.38
N ALA A 208 20.16 27.73 3.11
CA ALA A 208 20.92 26.80 2.28
C ALA A 208 22.25 26.38 2.92
N ARG A 209 22.98 27.34 3.53
CA ARG A 209 24.23 27.07 4.24
C ARG A 209 24.05 26.24 5.50
N VAL A 210 22.98 26.49 6.26
CA VAL A 210 22.67 25.74 7.49
C VAL A 210 22.41 24.27 7.20
N ILE A 211 21.71 23.97 6.11
CA ILE A 211 21.35 22.59 5.73
C ILE A 211 22.31 21.95 4.71
N GLY A 212 23.41 22.63 4.36
CA GLY A 212 24.42 22.10 3.42
C GLY A 212 23.94 21.91 1.98
N VAL A 213 22.90 22.64 1.55
CA VAL A 213 22.30 22.53 0.21
C VAL A 213 22.78 23.69 -0.67
N PRO A 214 23.13 23.47 -1.96
CA PRO A 214 23.45 24.57 -2.87
C PRO A 214 22.24 25.50 -3.10
N PRO A 215 22.42 26.83 -3.10
CA PRO A 215 21.31 27.80 -3.21
C PRO A 215 20.55 27.71 -4.54
N GLU A 216 21.13 27.05 -5.54
CA GLU A 216 20.54 26.77 -6.85
C GLU A 216 19.30 25.86 -6.77
N TYR A 217 19.20 25.02 -5.73
CA TYR A 217 18.06 24.11 -5.53
C TYR A 217 16.97 24.68 -4.60
N SER A 218 16.96 26.00 -4.40
CA SER A 218 16.04 26.68 -3.48
C SER A 218 14.55 26.52 -3.83
N ASN A 219 14.26 26.25 -5.10
CA ASN A 219 12.91 26.02 -5.62
C ASN A 219 12.44 24.57 -5.45
N GLU A 220 13.32 23.67 -5.00
CA GLU A 220 12.96 22.28 -4.73
C GLU A 220 12.26 22.12 -3.39
N ARG A 221 11.43 21.07 -3.30
CA ARG A 221 10.73 20.73 -2.05
C ARG A 221 11.76 20.27 -1.03
N LEU A 222 11.69 20.81 0.18
CA LEU A 222 12.56 20.46 1.30
C LEU A 222 12.57 18.95 1.56
N GLY A 223 11.45 18.25 1.32
CA GLY A 223 11.39 16.79 1.47
C GLY A 223 12.24 16.00 0.47
N ARG A 224 12.47 16.54 -0.74
CA ARG A 224 13.42 15.95 -1.72
C ARG A 224 14.85 16.28 -1.34
N LEU A 225 15.11 17.54 -1.02
CA LEU A 225 16.43 18.00 -0.56
C LEU A 225 16.91 17.21 0.66
N ARG A 226 16.00 16.93 1.60
CA ARG A 226 16.29 16.09 2.77
C ARG A 226 16.83 14.71 2.40
N LYS A 227 16.25 14.09 1.37
CA LYS A 227 16.67 12.76 0.88
C LYS A 227 18.00 12.82 0.11
N SER A 228 18.30 13.95 -0.52
CA SER A 228 19.52 14.13 -1.34
C SER A 228 20.73 14.64 -0.58
N TYR A 229 20.52 15.38 0.51
CA TYR A 229 21.58 16.08 1.27
C TYR A 229 21.63 15.70 2.76
N GLU A 230 20.85 14.71 3.19
CA GLU A 230 20.90 14.10 4.55
C GLU A 230 20.87 15.10 5.72
N PHE A 231 20.01 16.12 5.67
CA PHE A 231 19.76 17.04 6.79
C PHE A 231 18.43 16.73 7.50
N GLU A 232 18.22 17.26 8.71
CA GLU A 232 16.94 17.10 9.43
C GLU A 232 16.05 18.35 9.31
N MET A 233 14.73 18.14 9.32
CA MET A 233 13.78 19.27 9.29
C MET A 233 13.88 20.13 10.54
N ASP A 234 14.33 19.53 11.65
CA ASP A 234 14.55 20.22 12.90
C ASP A 234 15.72 21.21 12.83
N ASP A 235 16.75 20.97 12.02
CA ASP A 235 17.88 21.89 11.84
C ASP A 235 17.41 23.26 11.33
N ILE A 236 16.46 23.24 10.38
CA ILE A 236 15.82 24.45 9.86
C ILE A 236 15.00 25.12 10.96
N ARG A 237 14.18 24.35 11.70
CA ARG A 237 13.32 24.92 12.75
C ARG A 237 14.13 25.54 13.88
N ILE A 238 15.20 24.89 14.32
CA ILE A 238 16.11 25.37 15.37
C ILE A 238 16.76 26.68 14.93
N TYR A 239 17.24 26.75 13.68
CA TYR A 239 17.84 27.97 13.16
C TYR A 239 16.85 29.15 13.12
N ILE A 240 15.59 28.89 12.76
CA ILE A 240 14.55 29.92 12.74
C ILE A 240 14.28 30.44 14.16
N ILE A 241 14.20 29.56 15.17
CA ILE A 241 14.05 29.96 16.58
C ILE A 241 15.20 30.85 17.01
N GLN A 242 16.44 30.41 16.75
CA GLN A 242 17.64 31.15 17.15
C GLN A 242 17.70 32.55 16.54
N LYS A 243 17.17 32.73 15.31
CA LYS A 243 17.13 34.04 14.65
C LYS A 243 15.96 34.92 15.07
N GLN A 244 14.87 34.34 15.54
CA GLN A 244 13.67 35.08 15.95
C GLN A 244 13.66 35.44 17.44
N ASP A 245 14.45 34.77 18.28
CA ASP A 245 14.54 35.04 19.72
C ASP A 245 16.00 35.25 20.18
N PRO A 246 16.56 36.47 20.03
CA PRO A 246 17.98 36.75 20.29
C PRO A 246 18.36 36.86 21.80
N GLU A 247 17.45 36.61 22.75
CA GLU A 247 17.67 36.86 24.19
C GLU A 247 17.98 35.61 25.06
N LYS A 248 18.53 34.53 24.48
CA LYS A 248 19.07 33.41 25.29
C LYS A 248 20.48 33.01 24.84
N GLU A 249 21.43 33.89 25.12
CA GLU A 249 22.84 33.53 25.38
C GLU A 249 23.07 33.37 26.89
#